data_AF-A0A2U8W965-F1
#
_entry.id   AF-A0A2U8W965-F1
#
_cell.length_a   1.000
_cell.length_b   1.000
_cell.length_c   1.000
_cell.angle_alpha   90.00
_cell.angle_beta   90.00
_cell.angle_gamma   90.00
#
_symmetry.space_group_name_H-M   'P 1'
#
loop_
_entity.id
_entity.type
_entity.pdbx_description
1 polymer ?
#
loop_
_entity_poly.entity_id
_entity_poly.type
_entity_poly.pdbx_seq_one_letter_code
_entity_poly.pdbx_strand_id
1 'polypeptide(L)'
;MLAVLEHRGACRCPRAEIDAYLIEGADLLRRAEECTSRLHKAGACEGHRLMAATTLMAMERLQFRMTVYRDSLAAETALPPATAPAPVPDKRRWWPILTRRRGHRPAYP
;
A
#
# COMPACT_ATOMS: atom_id res chain seq x y z
N MET A 1 -32.55 -8.58 -9.40
CA MET A 1 -31.49 -9.16 -10.24
C MET A 1 -30.17 -8.57 -9.76
N LEU A 2 -29.56 -9.24 -8.77
CA LEU A 2 -28.34 -8.82 -8.07
C LEU A 2 -27.13 -9.10 -8.97
N ALA A 3 -26.38 -8.05 -9.30
CA ALA A 3 -24.99 -8.19 -9.75
C ALA A 3 -24.10 -7.36 -8.81
N VAL A 4 -24.06 -7.79 -7.54
CA VAL A 4 -22.96 -7.48 -6.64
C VAL A 4 -22.02 -8.66 -6.76
N LEU A 5 -20.94 -8.52 -7.55
CA LEU A 5 -19.76 -9.39 -7.50
C LEU A 5 -18.70 -8.84 -8.47
N GLU A 6 -18.01 -7.78 -8.03
CA GLU A 6 -16.64 -7.51 -8.48
C GLU A 6 -15.76 -7.32 -7.25
N HIS A 7 -15.54 -8.43 -6.55
CA HIS A 7 -14.50 -8.57 -5.53
C HIS A 7 -13.16 -8.80 -6.24
N ARG A 8 -12.41 -7.72 -6.51
CA ARG A 8 -10.94 -7.76 -6.65
C ARG A 8 -10.32 -6.46 -6.10
N GLY A 9 -9.75 -6.55 -4.89
CA GLY A 9 -8.37 -6.10 -4.69
C GLY A 9 -8.10 -4.72 -4.07
N ALA A 10 -8.84 -4.29 -3.04
CA ALA A 10 -8.31 -3.39 -2.01
C ALA A 10 -9.16 -3.50 -0.75
N CYS A 11 -8.60 -3.97 0.37
CA CYS A 11 -9.14 -3.59 1.67
C CYS A 11 -8.94 -2.08 1.79
N ARG A 12 -9.92 -1.27 1.35
CA ARG A 12 -9.96 0.14 1.70
C ARG A 12 -10.33 0.22 3.17
N CYS A 13 -9.32 0.29 4.05
CA CYS A 13 -9.54 0.79 5.40
C CYS A 13 -10.15 2.19 5.27
N PRO A 14 -11.30 2.49 5.90
CA PRO A 14 -11.86 3.82 5.91
C PRO A 14 -10.86 4.82 6.48
N ARG A 15 -10.88 6.07 6.01
CA ARG A 15 -9.97 7.13 6.47
C ARG A 15 -9.96 7.28 7.99
N ALA A 16 -11.12 7.20 8.63
CA ALA A 16 -11.25 7.26 10.08
C ALA A 16 -10.51 6.13 10.80
N GLU A 17 -10.45 4.94 10.20
CA GLU A 17 -9.70 3.80 10.74
C GLU A 17 -8.19 4.07 10.67
N ILE A 18 -7.72 4.63 9.55
CA ILE A 18 -6.31 5.03 9.38
C ILE A 18 -5.94 6.13 10.37
N ASP A 19 -6.81 7.12 10.57
CA ASP A 19 -6.61 8.18 11.55
C ASP A 19 -6.48 7.61 12.97
N ALA A 20 -7.32 6.61 13.33
CA ALA A 20 -7.22 5.92 14.61
C ALA A 20 -5.87 5.17 14.76
N TYR A 21 -5.43 4.44 13.73
CA TYR A 21 -4.14 3.76 13.76
C TYR A 21 -2.96 4.73 13.83
N LEU A 22 -3.05 5.91 13.20
CA LEU A 22 -2.01 6.92 13.28
C LEU A 22 -1.89 7.51 14.69
N ILE A 23 -3.01 7.71 15.38
CA ILE A 23 -3.04 8.14 16.79
C ILE A 23 -2.42 7.07 17.68
N GLU A 24 -2.86 5.81 17.55
CA GLU A 24 -2.30 4.69 18.30
C GLU A 24 -0.80 4.50 18.03
N GLY A 25 -0.39 4.59 16.76
CA GLY A 25 1.01 4.49 16.35
C GLY A 25 1.89 5.59 16.94
N ALA A 26 1.38 6.82 17.06
CA ALA A 26 2.10 7.91 17.72
C ALA A 26 2.32 7.64 19.22
N ASP A 27 1.31 7.10 19.90
CA ASP A 27 1.43 6.70 21.32
C ASP A 27 2.43 5.55 21.51
N LEU A 28 2.43 4.57 20.60
CA LEU A 28 3.38 3.46 20.63
C LEU A 28 4.81 3.93 20.36
N LEU A 29 5.02 4.85 19.41
CA LEU A 29 6.32 5.45 19.13
C LEU A 29 6.88 6.17 20.35
N ARG A 30 6.08 7.02 21.00
CA ARG A 30 6.50 7.71 22.23
C ARG A 30 6.94 6.73 23.32
N ARG A 31 6.19 5.64 23.52
CA ARG A 31 6.55 4.60 24.49
C ARG A 31 7.83 3.86 24.10
N ALA A 32 8.06 3.62 22.81
CA ALA A 32 9.27 2.98 22.30
C ALA A 32 10.51 3.89 22.47
N GLU A 33 10.37 5.20 22.25
CA GLU A 33 11.40 6.19 22.52
C GLU A 33 11.77 6.24 24.01
N GLU A 34 10.76 6.29 24.89
CA GLU A 34 10.96 6.23 26.34
C GLU A 34 11.68 4.93 26.76
N CYS A 35 11.27 3.79 26.20
CA CYS A 35 11.92 2.50 26.46
C CYS A 35 13.39 2.50 26.02
N THR A 36 13.67 3.03 24.82
CA THR A 36 15.03 3.13 24.28
C THR A 36 15.90 4.06 25.14
N SER A 37 15.36 5.20 25.59
CA SER A 37 16.03 6.11 26.52
C SER A 37 16.34 5.43 27.86
N ARG A 38 15.40 4.65 28.40
CA ARG A 38 15.60 3.89 29.64
C ARG A 38 16.67 2.81 29.48
N LEU A 39 16.69 2.08 28.36
CA LEU A 39 17.73 1.09 28.08
C LEU A 39 19.12 1.74 28.01
N HIS A 40 19.22 2.90 27.37
CA HIS A 40 20.47 3.65 27.30
C HIS A 40 20.95 4.08 28.70
N LYS A 41 20.04 4.65 29.51
CA LYS A 41 20.34 5.10 30.88
C LYS A 41 20.68 3.95 31.83
N ALA A 42 20.10 2.77 31.61
CA ALA A 42 20.38 1.58 32.40
C ALA A 42 21.72 0.90 32.04
N GLY A 43 22.46 1.44 31.06
CA GLY A 43 23.73 0.83 30.62
C GLY A 43 23.51 -0.52 29.94
N ALA A 44 22.39 -0.72 29.24
CA ALA A 44 22.12 -1.96 28.52
C ALA A 44 23.26 -2.27 27.53
N CYS A 45 23.53 -3.56 27.34
CA CYS A 45 24.57 -4.01 26.42
C CYS A 45 24.26 -3.57 24.98
N GLU A 46 25.30 -3.50 24.15
CA GLU A 46 25.19 -2.97 22.79
C GLU A 46 24.14 -3.70 21.95
N GLY A 47 24.03 -5.02 22.08
CA GLY A 47 23.01 -5.80 21.37
C GLY A 47 21.58 -5.36 21.69
N HIS A 48 21.28 -5.07 22.97
CA HIS A 48 19.95 -4.57 23.36
C HIS A 48 19.69 -3.16 22.83
N ARG A 49 20.71 -2.29 22.84
CA ARG A 49 20.60 -0.92 22.29
C ARG A 49 20.32 -0.94 20.79
N LEU A 50 21.06 -1.77 20.05
CA LEU A 50 20.86 -1.96 18.62
C LEU A 50 19.48 -2.53 18.28
N MET A 51 19.02 -3.53 19.03
CA MET A 51 17.69 -4.10 18.85
C MET A 51 16.58 -3.06 19.11
N ALA A 52 16.71 -2.24 20.15
CA ALA A 52 15.77 -1.17 20.44
C ALA A 52 15.77 -0.10 19.33
N ALA A 53 16.95 0.35 18.89
CA ALA A 53 17.10 1.35 17.83
C ALA A 53 16.53 0.87 16.48
N THR A 54 16.82 -0.38 16.10
CA THR A 54 16.28 -0.98 14.87
C THR A 54 14.76 -1.14 14.92
N THR A 55 14.23 -1.52 16.08
CA THR A 55 12.77 -1.58 16.30
C THR A 55 12.13 -0.20 16.17
N LEU A 56 12.71 0.82 16.80
CA LEU A 56 12.21 2.19 16.73
C LEU A 56 12.19 2.71 15.28
N MET A 57 13.28 2.54 14.54
CA MET A 57 13.34 2.91 13.11
C MET A 57 12.28 2.18 12.27
N ALA A 58 12.01 0.90 12.55
CA ALA A 58 10.98 0.15 11.85
C ALA A 58 9.58 0.73 12.12
N MET A 59 9.29 1.11 13.38
CA MET A 59 8.03 1.75 13.76
C MET A 59 7.86 3.13 13.08
N GLU A 60 8.89 3.97 13.10
CA GLU A 60 8.88 5.28 12.43
C GLU A 60 8.61 5.15 10.94
N ARG A 61 9.23 4.16 10.29
CA ARG A 61 9.00 3.87 8.87
C ARG A 61 7.55 3.45 8.60
N LEU A 62 6.95 2.65 9.47
CA LEU A 62 5.55 2.25 9.33
C LEU A 62 4.62 3.45 9.49
N GLN A 63 4.82 4.25 10.53
CA GLN A 63 4.06 5.48 10.77
C GLN A 63 4.13 6.42 9.57
N PHE A 64 5.33 6.65 9.03
CA PHE A 64 5.53 7.46 7.84
C PHE A 64 4.73 6.94 6.64
N ARG A 65 4.79 5.64 6.36
CA ARG A 65 4.03 5.03 5.25
C ARG A 65 2.52 5.18 5.44
N MET A 66 2.02 5.04 6.67
CA MET A 66 0.59 5.23 6.97
C MET A 66 0.14 6.67 6.79
N THR A 67 0.98 7.65 7.16
CA THR A 67 0.69 9.08 6.93
C THR A 67 0.63 9.39 5.44
N VAL A 68 1.60 8.92 4.66
CA VAL A 68 1.59 9.07 3.19
C VAL A 68 0.35 8.44 2.57
N TYR A 69 -0.04 7.26 3.05
CA TYR A 69 -1.24 6.58 2.59
C TYR A 69 -2.51 7.39 2.92
N ARG A 70 -2.64 7.91 4.14
CA ARG A 70 -3.73 8.80 4.54
C ARG A 70 -3.86 10.00 3.62
N ASP A 71 -2.73 10.64 3.30
CA ASP A 71 -2.72 11.83 2.46
C ASP A 71 -3.09 11.51 0.99
N SER A 72 -2.68 10.35 0.48
CA SER A 72 -3.13 9.88 -0.84
C SER A 72 -4.64 9.64 -0.90
N LEU A 73 -5.24 9.05 0.16
CA LEU A 73 -6.68 8.86 0.24
C LEU A 73 -7.42 10.19 0.33
N ALA A 74 -6.87 11.16 1.06
CA ALA A 74 -7.42 12.50 1.14
C ALA A 74 -7.46 13.15 -0.26
N ALA A 75 -6.37 13.03 -1.02
CA ALA A 75 -6.29 13.54 -2.39
C ALA A 75 -7.29 12.86 -3.33
N GLU A 76 -7.45 11.54 -3.24
CA GLU A 76 -8.44 10.79 -4.02
C GLU A 76 -9.88 11.24 -3.73
N THR A 77 -10.22 11.46 -2.45
CA THR A 77 -11.57 11.92 -2.05
C THR A 77 -11.86 13.37 -2.42
N ALA A 78 -10.82 14.19 -2.60
CA ALA A 78 -10.96 15.60 -2.97
C ALA A 78 -11.17 15.80 -4.49
N LEU A 79 -10.96 14.76 -5.30
CA LEU A 79 -11.22 14.84 -6.73
C LEU A 79 -12.75 14.94 -6.97
N PRO A 80 -13.23 15.91 -7.76
CA PRO A 80 -14.63 15.98 -8.14
C PRO A 80 -15.02 14.69 -8.88
N PRO A 81 -16.28 14.22 -8.76
CA PRO A 81 -16.74 13.06 -9.49
C PRO A 81 -16.45 13.30 -10.97
N ALA A 82 -15.68 12.40 -11.58
CA ALA A 82 -15.27 12.54 -12.96
C ALA A 82 -16.54 12.76 -13.81
N THR A 83 -16.68 13.98 -14.35
CA THR A 83 -17.63 14.28 -15.43
C THR A 83 -17.45 13.20 -16.48
N ALA A 84 -18.56 12.60 -16.93
CA ALA A 84 -18.65 11.41 -17.78
C ALA A 84 -17.42 11.16 -18.67
N PRO A 85 -16.93 9.90 -18.76
CA PRO A 85 -15.70 9.61 -19.50
C PRO A 85 -15.86 10.11 -20.94
N ALA A 86 -15.00 11.05 -21.33
CA ALA A 86 -14.87 11.46 -22.72
C ALA A 86 -14.68 10.18 -23.57
N PRO A 87 -15.34 10.07 -24.74
CA PRO A 87 -15.25 8.88 -25.58
C PRO A 87 -13.77 8.61 -25.87
N VAL A 88 -13.28 7.48 -25.37
CA VAL A 88 -11.89 7.06 -25.56
C VAL A 88 -11.68 6.95 -27.08
N PRO A 89 -10.78 7.73 -27.70
CA PRO A 89 -10.47 7.53 -29.10
C PRO A 89 -9.87 6.14 -29.26
N ASP A 90 -10.48 5.34 -30.14
CA ASP A 90 -10.12 3.96 -30.43
C ASP A 90 -8.67 3.89 -30.92
N LYS A 91 -7.74 3.64 -29.99
CA LYS A 91 -6.32 3.55 -30.28
C LYS A 91 -6.06 2.23 -30.98
N ARG A 92 -6.04 2.32 -32.32
CA ARG A 92 -5.42 1.40 -33.30
C ARG A 92 -4.67 0.25 -32.64
N ARG A 93 -5.37 -0.87 -32.59
CA ARG A 93 -4.96 -2.20 -32.14
C ARG A 93 -3.79 -2.74 -32.97
N TRP A 94 -2.58 -2.31 -32.63
CA TRP A 94 -1.30 -2.66 -33.27
C TRP A 94 -0.80 -4.10 -33.03
N TRP A 95 -1.64 -5.03 -32.57
CA TRP A 95 -1.25 -6.44 -32.45
C TRP A 95 -2.22 -7.37 -33.17
N PRO A 96 -1.87 -7.75 -34.42
CA PRO A 96 -2.28 -9.05 -34.92
C PRO A 96 -1.14 -9.76 -35.66
N ILE A 97 -0.09 -10.23 -34.97
CA ILE A 97 0.94 -11.09 -35.62
C ILE A 97 1.29 -12.36 -34.82
N LEU A 98 0.84 -12.53 -33.57
CA LEU A 98 1.22 -13.71 -32.77
C LEU A 98 0.22 -14.86 -32.73
N THR A 99 -0.99 -14.72 -33.30
CA THR A 99 -1.97 -15.83 -33.35
C THR A 99 -1.85 -16.71 -34.59
N ARG A 100 -0.96 -16.40 -35.54
CA ARG A 100 -0.81 -17.16 -36.82
C ARG A 100 0.18 -18.34 -36.76
N ARG A 101 0.57 -18.79 -35.56
CA ARG A 101 1.47 -19.97 -35.36
C ARG A 101 0.85 -21.09 -34.52
N ARG A 102 -0.46 -21.32 -34.60
CA ARG A 102 -1.07 -22.61 -34.26
C ARG A 102 -1.92 -23.09 -35.41
N GLY A 103 -1.30 -23.81 -36.34
CA GLY A 103 -2.03 -24.35 -37.49
C GLY A 103 -1.22 -25.16 -38.49
N HIS A 104 0.05 -25.51 -38.21
CA HIS A 104 0.79 -26.42 -39.08
C HIS A 104 0.95 -27.77 -38.39
N ARG A 105 0.05 -28.70 -38.69
CA ARG A 105 0.24 -30.14 -38.49
C ARG A 105 0.62 -30.70 -39.86
N PRO A 106 1.84 -31.21 -40.09
CA PRO A 106 2.12 -31.92 -41.32
C PRO A 106 1.42 -33.28 -41.24
N ALA A 107 0.53 -33.55 -42.18
CA ALA A 107 0.10 -34.91 -42.49
C ALA A 107 1.17 -35.48 -43.44
N TYR A 108 1.89 -36.50 -43.00
CA TYR A 108 2.67 -37.36 -43.90
C TYR A 108 1.83 -38.59 -44.27
N PRO A 109 1.96 -39.11 -45.50
CA PRO A 109 1.33 -40.36 -45.92
C PRO A 109 1.93 -41.58 -45.22
#